data_AF-A0A558R2U4-F1
#
_entry.id   AF-A0A558R2U4-F1
#
_cell.length_a   1.000
_cell.length_b   1.000
_cell.length_c   1.000
_cell.angle_alpha   90.00
_cell.angle_beta   90.00
_cell.angle_gamma   90.00
#
_symmetry.space_group_name_H-M   'P 1'
#
loop_
_entity.id
_entity.type
_entity.pdbx_description
1 polymer ?
#
loop_
_entity_poly.entity_id
_entity_poly.type
_entity_poly.pdbx_seq_one_letter_code
_entity_poly.pdbx_strand_id
1 'polypeptide(L)'
;MRQPLLLATALFAGVTMLPAAPAQAQLGERVLTIFGNDPCPTSNGEEIVVCRRLDENERYRIPKDLRDPENPANLTWGDRAKSIEYVGANGVQSCSPVGAGGASGCFKKIVREARQEQHIRGEEPSIPLKLP
;
A
#
# COMPACT_ATOMS: atom_id res chain seq x y z
N MET A 1 11.36 39.94 53.60
CA MET A 1 10.29 40.95 53.47
C MET A 1 9.06 40.26 52.90
N ARG A 2 8.00 40.17 53.72
CA ARG A 2 6.55 40.04 53.41
C ARG A 2 6.10 39.21 52.20
N GLN A 3 5.56 38.02 52.47
CA GLN A 3 4.42 37.44 51.71
C GLN A 3 3.13 38.24 52.00
N PRO A 4 2.11 38.21 51.11
CA PRO A 4 1.07 37.18 51.17
C PRO A 4 0.64 36.67 49.77
N LEU A 5 0.47 35.37 49.55
CA LEU A 5 -0.77 34.61 49.76
C LEU A 5 -2.05 35.32 49.27
N LEU A 6 -2.51 34.96 48.07
CA LEU A 6 -3.93 35.00 47.71
C LEU A 6 -4.31 33.69 47.03
N LEU A 7 -5.23 32.97 47.68
CA LEU A 7 -5.97 31.84 47.18
C LEU A 7 -6.84 32.25 45.97
N ALA A 8 -6.94 31.37 44.97
CA ALA A 8 -8.16 31.25 44.18
C ALA A 8 -8.39 29.78 43.84
N THR A 9 -9.18 29.14 44.70
CA THR A 9 -9.90 27.89 44.46
C THR A 9 -10.90 28.08 43.33
N ALA A 10 -10.89 27.21 42.31
CA ALA A 10 -12.08 26.91 41.53
C ALA A 10 -12.02 25.46 41.02
N LEU A 11 -13.05 24.73 41.41
CA LEU A 11 -13.29 23.32 41.17
C LEU A 11 -13.27 22.99 39.66
N PHE A 12 -12.40 22.09 39.23
CA PHE A 12 -12.67 21.25 38.05
C PHE A 12 -13.52 20.05 38.51
N ALA A 13 -14.77 20.34 38.90
CA ALA A 13 -15.82 19.34 39.03
C ALA A 13 -16.46 19.18 37.66
N GLY A 14 -15.95 18.22 36.89
CA GLY A 14 -16.43 17.91 35.54
C GLY A 14 -16.10 16.47 35.19
N VAL A 15 -16.58 15.52 36.00
CA VAL A 15 -16.74 14.13 35.54
C VAL A 15 -17.80 14.20 34.44
N THR A 16 -17.35 14.27 33.20
CA THR A 16 -18.21 14.05 32.04
C THR A 16 -18.66 12.60 32.12
N MET A 17 -19.93 12.37 32.45
CA MET A 17 -20.61 11.13 32.10
C MET A 17 -20.55 11.02 30.58
N LEU A 18 -19.63 10.21 30.06
CA LEU A 18 -19.73 9.71 28.70
C LEU A 18 -21.00 8.82 28.67
N PRO A 19 -21.94 9.05 27.75
CA PRO A 19 -22.96 8.05 27.49
C PRO A 19 -22.24 6.79 27.01
N ALA A 20 -22.37 5.70 27.76
CA ALA A 20 -22.05 4.38 27.24
C ALA A 20 -23.00 4.14 26.07
N ALA A 21 -22.49 4.28 24.85
CA ALA A 21 -23.21 3.86 23.66
C ALA A 21 -23.56 2.36 23.82
N PRO A 22 -24.78 1.93 23.47
CA PRO A 22 -25.17 0.54 23.62
C PRO A 22 -24.24 -0.34 22.76
N ALA A 23 -23.44 -1.18 23.41
CA ALA A 23 -22.56 -2.14 22.75
C ALA A 23 -23.34 -3.32 22.13
N GLN A 24 -24.65 -3.42 22.40
CA GLN A 24 -25.51 -4.54 21.99
C GLN A 24 -26.06 -4.47 20.55
N ALA A 25 -25.54 -3.60 19.66
CA ALA A 25 -26.02 -3.49 18.28
C ALA A 25 -24.93 -3.61 17.20
N GLN A 26 -23.69 -3.98 17.57
CA GLN A 26 -22.68 -4.36 16.59
C GLN A 26 -22.90 -5.84 16.25
N LEU A 27 -23.92 -6.14 15.43
CA LEU A 27 -23.98 -7.45 14.78
C LEU A 27 -22.65 -7.65 14.05
N GLY A 28 -21.91 -8.72 14.41
CA GLY A 28 -20.66 -9.02 13.73
C GLY A 28 -20.91 -9.22 12.24
N GLU A 29 -20.06 -8.66 11.40
CA GLU A 29 -20.06 -8.96 9.96
C GLU A 29 -18.89 -9.90 9.68
N ARG A 30 -19.19 -11.05 9.05
CA ARG A 30 -18.17 -12.02 8.64
C ARG A 30 -18.26 -12.29 7.15
N VAL A 31 -17.21 -11.87 6.45
CA VAL A 31 -17.04 -12.10 5.01
C VAL A 31 -16.24 -13.37 4.80
N LEU A 32 -16.87 -14.39 4.21
CA LEU A 32 -16.25 -15.68 3.92
C LEU A 32 -16.07 -15.87 2.42
N THR A 33 -14.99 -16.55 2.05
CA THR A 33 -14.78 -16.99 0.68
C THR A 33 -15.07 -18.49 0.58
N ILE A 34 -16.05 -18.86 -0.25
CA ILE A 34 -16.47 -20.25 -0.48
C ILE A 34 -16.12 -20.66 -1.92
N PHE A 35 -15.80 -21.94 -2.10
CA PHE A 35 -15.39 -22.49 -3.40
C PHE A 35 -16.50 -23.37 -3.98
N GLY A 36 -16.68 -23.30 -5.30
CA GLY A 36 -17.65 -24.05 -6.09
C GLY A 36 -19.03 -24.12 -5.46
N ASN A 37 -19.43 -25.31 -5.01
CA ASN A 37 -20.75 -25.59 -4.45
C ASN A 37 -20.77 -25.74 -2.93
N ASP A 38 -19.70 -25.32 -2.24
CA ASP A 38 -19.67 -25.38 -0.78
C ASP A 38 -20.79 -24.53 -0.16
N PRO A 39 -21.44 -25.01 0.91
CA PRO A 39 -22.52 -24.29 1.57
C PRO A 39 -21.98 -23.07 2.33
N CYS A 40 -22.65 -21.93 2.20
CA CYS A 40 -22.37 -20.75 3.01
C CYS A 40 -22.97 -20.96 4.42
N PRO A 41 -22.17 -20.93 5.50
CA PRO A 41 -22.69 -21.13 6.85
C PRO A 41 -23.62 -19.96 7.22
N THR A 42 -24.77 -20.27 7.80
CA THR A 42 -25.70 -19.27 8.34
C THR A 42 -25.45 -19.07 9.83
N SER A 43 -25.51 -17.83 10.29
CA SER A 43 -25.62 -17.51 11.71
C SER A 43 -27.09 -17.41 12.12
N ASN A 44 -27.43 -17.84 13.33
CA ASN A 44 -28.80 -17.87 13.87
C ASN A 44 -29.31 -16.47 14.26
N GLY A 45 -29.03 -15.44 13.45
CA GLY A 45 -29.47 -14.06 13.66
C GLY A 45 -28.54 -13.20 14.55
N GLU A 46 -27.43 -13.75 15.03
CA GLU A 46 -26.45 -13.03 15.87
C GLU A 46 -25.32 -12.37 15.05
N GLU A 47 -25.14 -12.78 13.79
CA GLU A 47 -24.05 -12.33 12.91
C GLU A 47 -24.55 -12.28 11.45
N ILE A 48 -24.13 -11.28 10.68
CA ILE A 48 -24.37 -11.23 9.24
C ILE A 48 -23.22 -11.94 8.54
N VAL A 49 -23.51 -13.07 7.88
CA VAL A 49 -22.51 -13.83 7.11
C VAL A 49 -22.67 -13.54 5.62
N VAL A 50 -21.66 -12.93 5.01
CA VAL A 50 -21.62 -12.61 3.57
C VAL A 50 -20.62 -13.54 2.89
N CYS A 51 -21.08 -14.38 1.97
CA CYS A 51 -20.20 -15.30 1.24
C CYS A 51 -19.89 -14.81 -0.17
N ARG A 52 -18.61 -14.63 -0.48
CA ARG A 52 -18.09 -14.47 -1.85
C ARG A 52 -17.79 -15.86 -2.41
N ARG A 53 -18.39 -16.21 -3.56
CA ARG A 53 -18.19 -17.52 -4.21
C ARG A 53 -17.11 -17.43 -5.30
N LEU A 54 -16.13 -18.33 -5.24
CA LEU A 54 -15.15 -18.59 -6.31
C LEU A 54 -15.34 -19.99 -6.90
N ASP A 55 -14.75 -20.23 -8.07
CA ASP A 55 -14.77 -21.53 -8.74
C ASP A 55 -13.94 -22.58 -7.98
N GLU A 56 -14.25 -23.88 -8.13
CA GLU A 56 -13.46 -24.96 -7.48
C GLU A 56 -11.99 -24.94 -7.87
N ASN A 57 -11.68 -24.58 -9.12
CA ASN A 57 -10.30 -24.53 -9.60
C ASN A 57 -9.48 -23.41 -8.94
N GLU A 58 -10.12 -22.46 -8.25
CA GLU A 58 -9.47 -21.36 -7.53
C GLU A 58 -9.04 -21.75 -6.10
N ARG A 59 -9.43 -22.94 -5.60
CA ARG A 59 -9.13 -23.40 -4.23
C ARG A 59 -7.64 -23.58 -3.96
N TYR A 60 -6.90 -24.11 -4.94
CA TYR A 60 -5.46 -24.40 -4.84
C TYR A 60 -4.59 -23.52 -5.74
N ARG A 61 -5.21 -22.61 -6.49
CA ARG A 61 -4.50 -21.73 -7.41
C ARG A 61 -4.12 -20.44 -6.67
N ILE A 62 -3.00 -19.83 -7.06
CA ILE A 62 -2.60 -18.49 -6.59
C ILE A 62 -3.80 -17.53 -6.79
N PRO A 63 -4.25 -16.76 -5.78
CA PRO A 63 -5.38 -15.85 -5.90
C PRO A 63 -5.26 -14.92 -7.11
N LYS A 64 -6.39 -14.60 -7.78
CA LYS A 64 -6.40 -13.75 -9.00
C LYS A 64 -5.66 -12.42 -8.80
N ASP A 65 -5.83 -11.80 -7.65
CA ASP A 65 -5.23 -10.50 -7.30
C ASP A 65 -3.69 -10.57 -7.24
N LEU A 66 -3.12 -11.76 -7.02
CA LEU A 66 -1.67 -12.00 -6.97
C LEU A 66 -1.09 -12.49 -8.31
N ARG A 67 -1.94 -12.77 -9.31
CA ARG A 67 -1.50 -13.24 -10.63
C ARG A 67 -0.99 -12.12 -11.54
N ASP A 68 -1.15 -10.86 -11.12
CA ASP A 68 -0.72 -9.72 -11.90
C ASP A 68 0.80 -9.77 -12.15
N PRO A 69 1.26 -9.96 -13.40
CA PRO A 69 2.67 -10.00 -13.72
C PRO A 69 3.36 -8.65 -13.51
N GLU A 70 2.60 -7.55 -13.49
CA GLU A 70 3.12 -6.20 -13.32
C GLU A 70 3.31 -5.82 -11.85
N ASN A 71 2.87 -6.67 -10.91
CA ASN A 71 3.07 -6.42 -9.49
C ASN A 71 4.57 -6.47 -9.13
N PRO A 72 5.16 -5.40 -8.57
CA PRO A 72 6.58 -5.36 -8.21
C PRO A 72 6.97 -6.41 -7.16
N ALA A 73 6.00 -6.93 -6.40
CA ALA A 73 6.21 -8.05 -5.49
C ALA A 73 6.62 -9.35 -6.23
N ASN A 74 6.20 -9.50 -7.49
CA ASN A 74 6.42 -10.69 -8.32
C ASN A 74 7.74 -10.65 -9.12
N LEU A 75 8.50 -9.55 -9.06
CA LEU A 75 9.82 -9.45 -9.73
C LEU A 75 10.84 -10.43 -9.14
N THR A 76 11.64 -11.04 -10.01
CA THR A 76 12.72 -11.93 -9.58
C THR A 76 13.81 -11.14 -8.83
N TRP A 77 14.62 -11.84 -8.02
CA TRP A 77 15.77 -11.21 -7.37
C TRP A 77 16.75 -10.61 -8.39
N GLY A 78 16.95 -11.28 -9.54
CA GLY A 78 17.81 -10.77 -10.62
C GLY A 78 17.30 -9.47 -11.22
N ASP A 79 16.00 -9.35 -11.47
CA ASP A 79 15.39 -8.11 -11.97
C ASP A 79 15.54 -6.96 -10.97
N ARG A 80 15.39 -7.27 -9.66
CA ARG A 80 15.63 -6.30 -8.58
C ARG A 80 17.09 -5.89 -8.51
N ALA A 81 18.03 -6.82 -8.61
CA ALA A 81 19.47 -6.52 -8.59
C ALA A 81 19.87 -5.62 -9.78
N LYS A 82 19.31 -5.89 -10.96
CA LYS A 82 19.54 -5.10 -12.18
C LYS A 82 19.18 -3.62 -12.02
N SER A 83 18.16 -3.30 -11.23
CA SER A 83 17.78 -1.91 -10.94
C SER A 83 18.86 -1.12 -10.21
N ILE A 84 19.85 -1.78 -9.59
CA ILE A 84 20.93 -1.14 -8.83
C ILE A 84 22.25 -1.10 -9.64
N GLU A 85 22.37 -1.88 -10.72
CA GLU A 85 23.61 -2.01 -11.50
C GLU A 85 24.11 -0.71 -12.14
N TYR A 86 23.21 0.25 -12.38
CA TYR A 86 23.60 1.56 -12.92
C TYR A 86 24.40 2.40 -11.91
N VAL A 87 24.27 2.12 -10.61
CA VAL A 87 24.98 2.85 -9.54
C VAL A 87 26.47 2.53 -9.63
N GLY A 88 27.27 3.55 -9.96
CA GLY A 88 28.72 3.41 -10.11
C GLY A 88 29.18 3.04 -11.53
N ALA A 89 28.27 2.79 -12.47
CA ALA A 89 28.60 2.57 -13.88
C ALA A 89 29.10 3.87 -14.54
N ASN A 90 30.42 4.10 -14.51
CA ASN A 90 31.08 5.25 -15.11
C ASN A 90 32.32 4.79 -15.91
N GLY A 91 32.54 5.37 -17.09
CA GLY A 91 33.66 5.03 -17.98
C GLY A 91 33.25 4.74 -19.43
N VAL A 92 34.20 4.24 -20.21
CA VAL A 92 33.98 3.88 -21.63
C VAL A 92 32.98 2.73 -21.70
N GLN A 93 31.97 2.84 -22.57
CA GLN A 93 30.82 1.94 -22.69
C GLN A 93 29.79 1.98 -21.54
N SER A 94 29.88 2.93 -20.60
CA SER A 94 28.81 3.19 -19.63
C SER A 94 27.87 4.30 -20.11
N CYS A 95 26.60 4.25 -19.70
CA CYS A 95 25.64 5.31 -19.97
C CYS A 95 25.51 6.22 -18.74
N SER A 96 26.52 7.06 -18.52
CA SER A 96 26.55 8.02 -17.41
C SER A 96 25.99 9.39 -17.84
N PRO A 97 25.21 10.08 -16.99
CA PRO A 97 24.79 11.46 -17.25
C PRO A 97 25.96 12.47 -17.10
N VAL A 98 27.12 12.04 -16.57
CA VAL A 98 28.29 12.88 -16.36
C VAL A 98 29.22 12.82 -17.59
N GLY A 99 29.63 13.98 -18.11
CA GLY A 99 30.53 14.10 -19.27
C GLY A 99 29.81 14.05 -20.63
N ALA A 100 30.55 13.71 -21.70
CA ALA A 100 30.02 13.73 -23.08
C ALA A 100 28.84 12.77 -23.32
N GLY A 101 28.73 11.70 -22.53
CA GLY A 101 27.61 10.74 -22.59
C GLY A 101 26.26 11.34 -22.14
N GLY A 102 26.28 12.28 -21.20
CA GLY A 102 25.07 13.00 -20.77
C GLY A 102 24.49 13.85 -21.90
N ALA A 103 25.35 14.57 -22.62
CA ALA A 103 24.97 15.41 -23.76
C ALA A 103 24.42 14.60 -24.94
N SER A 104 24.92 13.38 -25.16
CA SER A 104 24.48 12.51 -26.26
C SER A 104 23.16 11.77 -26.01
N GLY A 105 22.58 11.87 -24.79
CA GLY A 105 21.23 11.38 -24.51
C GLY A 105 21.12 10.36 -23.37
N CYS A 106 22.21 10.01 -22.67
CA CYS A 106 22.12 9.10 -21.53
C CYS A 106 21.22 9.62 -20.41
N PHE A 107 21.19 10.94 -20.19
CA PHE A 107 20.25 11.54 -19.25
C PHE A 107 18.79 11.24 -19.62
N LYS A 108 18.41 11.39 -20.91
CA LYS A 108 17.05 11.12 -21.38
C LYS A 108 16.68 9.65 -21.23
N LYS A 109 17.64 8.74 -21.41
CA LYS A 109 17.44 7.31 -21.20
C LYS A 109 17.14 7.01 -19.72
N ILE A 110 17.96 7.50 -18.80
CA ILE A 110 17.78 7.30 -17.36
C ILE A 110 16.44 7.87 -16.89
N VAL A 111 16.04 9.06 -17.37
CA VAL A 111 14.73 9.65 -17.04
C VAL A 111 13.57 8.78 -17.53
N ARG A 112 13.69 8.15 -18.72
CA ARG A 112 12.65 7.24 -19.24
C ARG A 112 12.57 5.97 -18.40
N GLU A 113 13.71 5.39 -18.02
CA GLU A 113 13.78 4.19 -17.19
C GLU A 113 13.20 4.44 -15.80
N ALA A 114 13.60 5.52 -15.13
CA ALA A 114 13.06 5.91 -13.82
C ALA A 114 11.53 6.09 -13.84
N ARG A 115 11.00 6.60 -14.96
CA ARG A 115 9.55 6.75 -15.12
C ARG A 115 8.82 5.41 -15.29
N GLN A 116 9.43 4.50 -16.05
CA GLN A 116 8.89 3.15 -16.19
C GLN A 116 8.86 2.43 -14.84
N GLU A 117 9.89 2.59 -14.02
CA GLU A 117 9.95 2.03 -12.67
C GLU A 117 8.84 2.58 -11.75
N GLN A 118 8.59 3.90 -11.80
CA GLN A 118 7.50 4.53 -11.05
C GLN A 118 6.13 3.97 -11.47
N HIS A 119 5.91 3.81 -12.78
CA HIS A 119 4.68 3.21 -13.31
C HIS A 119 4.47 1.76 -12.85
N ILE A 120 5.52 0.93 -12.91
CA ILE A 120 5.45 -0.46 -12.42
C ILE A 120 5.16 -0.50 -10.91
N ARG A 121 5.64 0.48 -10.15
CA ARG A 121 5.36 0.60 -8.71
C ARG A 121 3.96 1.15 -8.39
N GLY A 122 3.16 1.52 -9.41
CA GLY A 122 1.86 2.16 -9.21
C GLY A 122 1.97 3.58 -8.63
N GLU A 123 3.15 4.21 -8.72
CA GLU A 123 3.40 5.57 -8.27
C GLU A 123 3.08 6.53 -9.43
N GLU A 124 2.37 7.63 -9.16
CA GLU A 124 2.09 8.64 -10.18
C GLU A 124 3.43 9.26 -10.62
N PRO A 125 3.84 9.13 -11.89
CA PRO A 125 5.15 9.58 -12.30
C PRO A 125 5.18 11.11 -12.26
N SER A 126 6.17 11.67 -11.53
CA SER A 126 6.39 13.12 -11.42
C SER A 126 6.66 13.81 -12.77
N ILE A 127 6.95 13.03 -13.82
CA ILE A 127 7.12 13.47 -15.20
C ILE A 127 6.28 12.55 -16.09
N PRO A 128 5.39 13.05 -16.96
CA PRO A 128 4.43 12.22 -17.73
C PRO A 128 5.11 11.23 -18.68
N LEU A 129 4.56 9.99 -18.77
CA LEU A 129 5.06 8.88 -19.62
C LEU A 129 5.12 9.21 -21.10
N LYS A 130 4.16 10.01 -21.55
CA LYS A 130 4.11 10.56 -22.90
C LYS A 130 4.72 11.96 -22.87
N LEU A 131 5.97 12.10 -23.32
CA LEU A 131 6.41 13.40 -23.83
C LEU A 131 5.85 13.56 -25.25
N PRO A 132 5.45 14.78 -25.66
CA PRO A 132 5.16 15.08 -27.05
C PRO A 132 6.36 14.78 -27.97
#